data_AF-A0A4R8WFX7-F1
#
_entry.id   AF-A0A4R8WFX7-F1
#
_cell.length_a   1.000
_cell.length_b   1.000
_cell.length_c   1.000
_cell.angle_alpha   90.00
_cell.angle_beta   90.00
_cell.angle_gamma   90.00
#
_symmetry.space_group_name_H-M   'P 1'
#
loop_
_entity.id
_entity.type
_entity.pdbx_description
1 polymer ?
#
loop_
_entity_poly.entity_id
_entity_poly.type
_entity_poly.pdbx_seq_one_letter_code
_entity_poly.pdbx_strand_id
1 'polypeptide(L)'
;MMIFSMIALGVGYAMVTTLALSRDSKLRETASSIASTEIDAARALGNPFAVLDVSAHTITTAGSENYIVTRTTAWVTPAGAASTCGTGGGALQYKRITVTVSWPNIRPSSRPVVVDTLLAPSARINDPTKGTLLISVKNARGLGQSGVTFTAISALGSVTTTPTDADGCAFVLQAAPGDYAVKLTTTGMIDSTQVANPVLTRTVAAGTSASYSFQYDTAVRFTLNYASNIVAPLPKIPIDLDYTFINSLGNWALKATSNHVDLHPYTVGYQTFAGKFAATGCPSPDPEAWAPDTRVTPALVAVRGAIAAPAPGVPVTVNVPMGGVTVTSGTAGWLTAVSDPATPVPGEPSCLTSATTTMTYNFGNIVPSSGAVRISLPFGSWRLFTSTSSGGALTQLPQTRATLLTHGLAPDATGLFVLDPR
;
A
#
# COMPACT_ATOMS: atom_id res chain seq x y z
N MET A 1 -5.80 68.26 22.45
CA MET A 1 -6.55 67.00 22.24
C MET A 1 -5.71 65.90 21.57
N MET A 2 -4.99 66.16 20.46
CA MET A 2 -4.14 65.13 19.81
C MET A 2 -2.99 64.54 20.65
N ILE A 3 -2.29 65.35 21.45
CA ILE A 3 -1.17 64.88 22.28
C ILE A 3 -1.67 63.90 23.35
N PHE A 4 -2.83 64.17 23.94
CA PHE A 4 -3.43 63.32 24.95
C PHE A 4 -3.85 61.96 24.36
N SER A 5 -4.38 61.94 23.12
CA SER A 5 -4.71 60.68 22.43
C SER A 5 -3.48 59.85 22.07
N MET A 6 -2.36 60.46 21.66
CA MET A 6 -1.12 59.71 21.39
C MET A 6 -0.56 59.08 22.65
N ILE A 7 -0.53 59.81 23.78
CA ILE A 7 -0.06 59.28 25.06
C ILE A 7 -0.99 58.16 25.55
N ALA A 8 -2.31 58.34 25.46
CA ALA A 8 -3.28 57.32 25.86
C ALA A 8 -3.17 56.04 25.03
N LEU A 9 -2.96 56.14 23.71
CA LEU A 9 -2.73 54.99 22.84
C LEU A 9 -1.41 54.28 23.16
N GLY A 10 -0.35 55.04 23.45
CA GLY A 10 0.94 54.48 23.85
C GLY A 10 0.85 53.66 25.15
N VAL A 11 0.18 54.20 26.17
CA VAL A 11 -0.04 53.51 27.44
C VAL A 11 -0.97 52.29 27.27
N GLY A 12 -2.04 52.44 26.49
CA GLY A 12 -2.96 51.34 26.18
C GLY A 12 -2.26 50.18 25.49
N TYR A 13 -1.40 50.47 24.50
CA TYR A 13 -0.60 49.45 23.81
C TYR A 13 0.40 48.77 24.77
N ALA A 14 1.07 49.54 25.63
CA ALA A 14 1.99 48.99 26.62
C ALA A 14 1.26 48.02 27.58
N MET A 15 0.06 48.37 28.06
CA MET A 15 -0.74 47.50 28.94
C MET A 15 -1.21 46.22 28.25
N VAL A 16 -1.68 46.30 27.00
CA VAL A 16 -2.08 45.09 26.25
C VAL A 16 -0.87 44.19 26.03
N THR A 17 0.29 44.77 25.74
CA THR A 17 1.53 44.01 25.53
C THR A 17 1.99 43.32 26.81
N THR A 18 1.95 44.01 27.97
CA THR A 18 2.31 43.40 29.26
C THR A 18 1.32 42.32 29.67
N LEU A 19 0.02 42.54 29.53
CA LEU A 19 -1.01 41.51 29.79
C LEU A 19 -0.80 40.27 28.91
N ALA A 20 -0.52 40.47 27.63
CA ALA A 20 -0.28 39.37 26.72
C ALA A 20 1.04 38.64 27.04
N LEU A 21 2.06 39.32 27.57
CA LEU A 21 3.31 38.70 28.00
C LEU A 21 3.11 37.90 29.29
N SER A 22 2.41 38.46 30.28
CA SER A 22 2.05 37.76 31.51
C SER A 22 1.19 36.52 31.23
N ARG A 23 0.26 36.60 30.28
CA ARG A 23 -0.52 35.43 29.84
C ARG A 23 0.39 34.37 29.22
N ASP A 24 1.29 34.73 28.31
CA ASP A 24 2.23 33.78 27.69
C ASP A 24 3.14 33.11 28.73
N SER A 25 3.68 33.87 29.70
CA SER A 25 4.46 33.32 30.80
C SER A 25 3.68 32.31 31.64
N LYS A 26 2.43 32.62 31.99
CA LYS A 26 1.56 31.70 32.73
C LYS A 26 1.23 30.42 31.95
N LEU A 27 0.98 30.56 30.64
CA LEU A 27 0.72 29.42 29.76
C LEU A 27 1.97 28.52 29.65
N ARG A 28 3.17 29.10 29.54
CA ARG A 28 4.44 28.38 29.52
C ARG A 28 4.74 27.66 30.84
N GLU A 29 4.47 28.30 31.97
CA GLU A 29 4.64 27.69 33.30
C GLU A 29 3.73 26.45 33.45
N THR A 30 2.46 26.59 33.07
CA THR A 30 1.49 25.49 33.10
C THR A 30 1.88 24.39 32.12
N ALA A 31 2.29 24.74 30.89
CA ALA A 31 2.77 23.79 29.89
C ALA A 31 4.02 23.02 30.38
N SER A 32 4.93 23.69 31.08
CA SER A 32 6.10 23.05 31.69
C SER A 32 5.71 22.09 32.81
N SER A 33 4.73 22.45 33.64
CA SER A 33 4.21 21.55 34.67
C SER A 33 3.58 20.29 34.05
N ILE A 34 2.76 20.46 33.01
CA ILE A 34 2.15 19.34 32.27
C ILE A 34 3.22 18.43 31.66
N ALA A 35 4.23 19.02 31.01
CA ALA A 35 5.34 18.27 30.42
C ALA A 35 6.09 17.45 31.47
N SER A 36 6.37 18.02 32.65
CA SER A 36 7.01 17.31 33.75
C SER A 36 6.16 16.14 34.27
N THR A 37 4.84 16.33 34.42
CA THR A 37 3.94 15.25 34.84
C THR A 37 3.95 14.07 33.86
N GLU A 38 3.96 14.35 32.55
CA GLU A 38 4.07 13.30 31.52
C GLU A 38 5.40 12.56 31.56
N ILE A 39 6.50 13.27 31.83
CA ILE A 39 7.83 12.67 31.99
C ILE A 39 7.87 11.76 33.21
N ASP A 40 7.31 12.22 34.34
CA ASP A 40 7.26 11.43 35.57
C ASP A 40 6.36 10.20 35.41
N ALA A 41 5.23 10.31 34.71
CA ALA A 41 4.40 9.16 34.34
C ALA A 41 5.16 8.15 33.46
N ALA A 42 5.91 8.63 32.48
CA ALA A 42 6.74 7.78 31.63
C ALA A 42 7.86 7.07 32.42
N ARG A 43 8.49 7.76 33.38
CA ARG A 43 9.51 7.18 34.27
C ARG A 43 8.93 6.17 35.25
N ALA A 44 7.72 6.41 35.76
CA ALA A 44 7.04 5.53 36.71
C ALA A 44 6.78 4.11 36.15
N LEU A 45 6.74 3.95 34.82
CA LEU A 45 6.63 2.64 34.18
C LEU A 45 7.85 1.73 34.47
N GLY A 46 9.03 2.30 34.72
CA GLY A 46 10.26 1.57 35.06
C GLY A 46 10.87 0.70 33.95
N ASN A 47 10.08 0.27 32.96
CA ASN A 47 10.51 -0.51 31.81
C ASN A 47 10.53 0.35 30.53
N PRO A 48 11.71 0.63 29.93
CA PRO A 48 11.78 1.43 28.70
C PRO A 48 11.04 0.83 27.50
N PHE A 49 10.87 -0.49 27.44
CA PHE A 49 10.11 -1.13 26.36
C PHE A 49 8.60 -0.88 26.45
N ALA A 50 8.09 -0.53 27.64
CA ALA A 50 6.68 -0.20 27.84
C ALA A 50 6.36 1.29 27.63
N VAL A 51 7.38 2.15 27.49
CA VAL A 51 7.17 3.59 27.25
C VAL A 51 6.97 3.83 25.76
N LEU A 52 5.75 4.09 25.32
CA LEU A 52 5.42 4.25 23.90
C LEU A 52 5.20 5.73 23.52
N ASP A 53 5.17 5.98 22.21
CA ASP A 53 4.72 7.26 21.67
C ASP A 53 3.26 7.52 22.06
N VAL A 54 2.92 8.80 22.24
CA VAL A 54 1.55 9.24 22.50
C VAL A 54 1.20 10.30 21.47
N SER A 55 0.18 10.00 20.69
CA SER A 55 -0.41 10.91 19.72
C SER A 55 -0.91 12.20 20.40
N ALA A 56 -0.99 13.26 19.61
CA ALA A 56 -1.46 14.56 20.11
C ALA A 56 -2.82 14.43 20.80
N HIS A 57 -2.89 14.81 22.07
CA HIS A 57 -4.13 14.84 22.84
C HIS A 57 -4.25 16.14 23.62
N THR A 58 -5.49 16.49 23.96
CA THR A 58 -5.78 17.75 24.64
C THR A 58 -5.94 17.55 26.14
N ILE A 59 -5.26 18.38 26.92
CA ILE A 59 -5.46 18.52 28.36
C ILE A 59 -6.07 19.89 28.62
N THR A 60 -7.24 19.89 29.26
CA THR A 60 -7.91 21.11 29.71
C THR A 60 -7.59 21.36 31.17
N THR A 61 -7.07 22.53 31.47
CA THR A 61 -6.72 22.93 32.85
C THR A 61 -7.91 23.57 33.56
N ALA A 62 -7.81 23.75 34.89
CA ALA A 62 -8.85 24.37 35.71
C ALA A 62 -9.23 25.80 35.26
N GLY A 63 -8.38 26.48 34.49
CA GLY A 63 -8.65 27.79 33.89
C GLY A 63 -9.31 27.76 32.51
N SER A 64 -9.82 26.60 32.07
CA SER A 64 -10.41 26.39 30.73
C SER A 64 -9.46 26.62 29.54
N GLU A 65 -8.15 26.66 29.79
CA GLU A 65 -7.13 26.69 28.75
C GLU A 65 -6.78 25.27 28.32
N ASN A 66 -6.71 25.07 27.00
CA ASN A 66 -6.40 23.78 26.37
C ASN A 66 -4.93 23.70 25.98
N TYR A 67 -4.29 22.57 26.27
CA TYR A 67 -2.93 22.25 25.88
C TYR A 67 -2.91 21.00 25.03
N ILE A 68 -2.15 21.03 23.95
CA ILE A 68 -1.92 19.87 23.08
C ILE A 68 -0.58 19.26 23.48
N VAL A 69 -0.64 18.03 23.97
CA VAL A 69 0.51 17.26 24.46
C VAL A 69 0.83 16.15 23.48
N THR A 70 2.12 16.01 23.18
CA THR A 70 2.67 14.94 22.34
C THR A 70 3.88 14.34 23.03
N ARG A 71 4.00 13.02 23.02
CA ARG A 71 5.19 12.30 23.50
C ARG A 71 5.76 11.46 22.37
N THR A 72 7.04 11.65 22.08
CA THR A 72 7.77 10.82 21.13
C THR A 72 8.93 10.14 21.83
N THR A 73 9.21 8.91 21.46
CA THR A 73 10.22 8.06 22.06
C THR A 73 11.14 7.51 20.97
N ALA A 74 12.42 7.38 21.32
CA ALA A 74 13.40 6.83 20.40
C ALA A 74 14.48 6.09 21.18
N TRP A 75 14.81 4.89 20.72
CA TRP A 75 16.00 4.20 21.16
C TRP A 75 17.23 4.87 20.58
N VAL A 76 18.21 5.15 21.44
CA VAL A 76 19.50 5.71 21.04
C VAL A 76 20.58 4.63 21.08
N THR A 77 21.35 4.55 20.01
CA THR A 77 22.50 3.63 19.87
C THR A 77 23.81 4.33 20.27
N PRO A 78 24.94 3.61 20.45
CA PRO A 78 26.22 4.20 20.82
C PRO A 78 26.75 5.22 19.81
N ALA A 79 26.31 5.12 18.55
CA ALA A 79 26.63 6.07 17.50
C ALA A 79 25.76 7.35 17.56
N GLY A 80 24.87 7.48 18.54
CA GLY A 80 23.94 8.60 18.69
C GLY A 80 22.73 8.56 17.75
N ALA A 81 22.57 7.49 16.96
CA ALA A 81 21.41 7.33 16.10
C ALA A 81 20.16 7.04 16.94
N ALA A 82 19.08 7.77 16.67
CA ALA A 82 17.80 7.65 17.38
C ALA A 82 16.71 7.09 16.44
N SER A 83 16.06 6.00 16.82
CA SER A 83 14.90 5.47 16.09
C SER A 83 13.89 4.78 17.02
N THR A 84 12.61 4.81 16.67
CA THR A 84 11.51 4.33 17.53
C THR A 84 11.71 2.87 17.98
N CYS A 85 12.09 1.97 17.06
CA CYS A 85 12.38 0.56 17.38
C CYS A 85 13.88 0.23 17.48
N GLY A 86 14.77 1.22 17.44
CA GLY A 86 16.22 1.00 17.52
C GLY A 86 16.86 0.38 16.27
N THR A 87 16.19 0.39 15.12
CA THR A 87 16.63 -0.23 13.85
C THR A 87 17.90 0.36 13.21
N GLY A 88 18.57 1.30 13.88
CA GLY A 88 19.82 1.91 13.40
C GLY A 88 21.06 1.03 13.54
N GLY A 89 20.91 -0.18 14.09
CA GLY A 89 21.99 -1.13 14.34
C GLY A 89 22.79 -0.83 15.61
N GLY A 90 23.43 -1.87 16.15
CA GLY A 90 24.19 -1.78 17.39
C GLY A 90 23.32 -1.92 18.66
N ALA A 91 23.99 -1.92 19.81
CA ALA A 91 23.37 -2.15 21.11
C ALA A 91 22.47 -0.97 21.54
N LEU A 92 21.20 -1.22 21.85
CA LEU A 92 20.34 -0.21 22.48
C LEU A 92 20.95 0.28 23.81
N GLN A 93 21.19 1.59 23.96
CA GLN A 93 21.78 2.16 25.18
C GLN A 93 20.70 2.67 26.14
N TYR A 94 19.89 3.60 25.67
CA TYR A 94 18.82 4.23 26.45
C TYR A 94 17.68 4.66 25.53
N LYS A 95 16.50 4.85 26.11
CA LYS A 95 15.34 5.39 25.41
C LYS A 95 15.25 6.88 25.71
N ARG A 96 15.32 7.71 24.68
CA ARG A 96 15.03 9.14 24.78
C ARG A 96 13.52 9.33 24.70
N ILE A 97 12.99 10.16 25.59
CA ILE A 97 11.59 10.54 25.63
C ILE A 97 11.55 12.06 25.51
N THR A 98 10.81 12.55 24.52
CA THR A 98 10.61 13.97 24.26
C THR A 98 9.13 14.26 24.41
N VAL A 99 8.78 15.16 25.33
CA VAL A 99 7.42 15.64 25.52
C VAL A 99 7.33 17.06 25.01
N THR A 100 6.42 17.31 24.08
CA THR A 100 6.13 18.63 23.53
C THR A 100 4.72 19.06 23.93
N VAL A 101 4.61 20.22 24.55
CA VAL A 101 3.36 20.84 24.96
C VAL A 101 3.18 22.17 24.25
N SER A 102 2.07 22.31 23.54
CA SER A 102 1.66 23.54 22.86
C SER A 102 0.25 23.94 23.29
N TRP A 103 -0.21 25.13 22.92
CA TRP A 103 -1.56 25.61 23.22
C TRP A 103 -2.10 26.44 22.04
N PRO A 104 -3.44 26.55 21.90
CA PRO A 104 -4.06 27.39 20.89
C PRO A 104 -3.59 28.84 20.99
N ASN A 105 -3.35 29.49 19.85
CA ASN A 105 -2.92 30.89 19.77
C ASN A 105 -1.55 31.17 20.43
N ILE A 106 -0.64 30.19 20.45
CA ILE A 106 0.77 30.47 20.71
C ILE A 106 1.24 31.57 19.74
N ARG A 107 2.00 32.56 20.25
CA ARG A 107 2.52 33.63 19.39
C ARG A 107 3.38 33.04 18.28
N PRO A 108 3.36 33.58 17.05
CA PRO A 108 4.19 33.07 15.95
C PRO A 108 5.69 33.02 16.26
N SER A 109 6.18 33.91 17.14
CA SER A 109 7.57 33.93 17.60
C SER A 109 7.85 33.08 18.85
N SER A 110 6.80 32.52 19.48
CA SER A 110 6.91 31.64 20.65
C SER A 110 7.02 30.19 20.20
N ARG A 111 7.89 29.42 20.86
CA ARG A 111 8.05 27.98 20.63
C ARG A 111 7.28 27.18 21.69
N PRO A 112 6.74 26.00 21.34
CA PRO A 112 6.21 25.04 22.31
C PRO A 112 7.21 24.73 23.41
N VAL A 113 6.71 24.30 24.57
CA VAL A 113 7.56 23.79 25.65
C VAL A 113 7.96 22.37 25.29
N VAL A 114 9.27 22.09 25.31
CA VAL A 114 9.82 20.77 25.02
C VAL A 114 10.67 20.34 26.21
N VAL A 115 10.40 19.14 26.73
CA VAL A 115 11.17 18.53 27.82
C VAL A 115 11.66 17.16 27.35
N ASP A 116 12.96 16.94 27.52
CA ASP A 116 13.61 15.68 27.21
C ASP A 116 14.02 14.94 28.49
N THR A 117 13.83 13.63 28.50
CA THR A 117 14.48 12.75 29.47
C THR A 117 15.09 11.55 28.76
N LEU A 118 16.07 10.94 29.42
CA LEU A 118 16.59 9.63 29.04
C LEU A 118 16.10 8.61 30.07
N LEU A 119 15.73 7.42 29.61
CA LEU A 119 15.40 6.28 30.45
C LEU A 119 16.37 5.14 30.13
N ALA A 120 17.21 4.81 31.11
CA ALA A 120 18.12 3.70 31.02
C ALA A 120 17.39 2.39 31.38
N PRO A 121 17.65 1.29 30.66
CA PRO A 121 17.17 -0.03 31.05
C PRO A 121 17.77 -0.45 32.40
N SER A 122 16.95 -1.08 33.25
CA SER A 122 17.39 -1.57 34.57
C SER A 122 18.35 -2.77 34.51
N ALA A 123 18.35 -3.48 33.37
CA ALA A 123 19.25 -4.58 33.09
C ALA A 123 19.89 -4.41 31.71
N ARG A 124 21.03 -5.06 31.51
CA ARG A 124 21.73 -5.03 30.23
C ARG A 124 20.85 -5.65 29.14
N ILE A 125 20.37 -4.84 28.20
CA ILE A 125 19.57 -5.31 27.05
C ILE A 125 20.39 -6.30 26.21
N ASN A 126 21.69 -6.04 26.07
CA ASN A 126 22.60 -6.84 25.25
C ASN A 126 23.57 -7.61 26.13
N ASP A 127 23.35 -8.92 26.24
CA ASP A 127 24.32 -9.86 26.83
C ASP A 127 25.53 -9.96 25.89
N PRO A 128 26.79 -9.89 26.39
CA PRO A 128 27.97 -9.92 25.52
C PRO A 128 28.14 -11.24 24.76
N THR A 129 27.48 -12.30 25.21
CA THR A 129 27.50 -13.65 24.60
C THR A 129 26.28 -13.96 23.74
N LYS A 130 25.24 -13.12 23.81
CA LYS A 130 23.98 -13.28 23.07
C LYS A 130 23.70 -12.05 22.22
N GLY A 131 22.72 -12.10 21.34
CA GLY A 131 22.29 -10.96 20.55
C GLY A 131 20.85 -10.56 20.82
N THR A 132 20.41 -9.54 20.10
CA THR A 132 19.04 -9.01 20.17
C THR A 132 18.47 -8.87 18.77
N LEU A 133 17.22 -9.27 18.56
CA LEU A 133 16.51 -8.97 17.31
C LEU A 133 15.59 -7.78 17.57
N LEU A 134 15.70 -6.78 16.70
CA LEU A 134 14.89 -5.57 16.70
C LEU A 134 13.95 -5.64 15.50
N ILE A 135 12.66 -5.81 15.76
CA ILE A 135 11.64 -5.91 14.72
C ILE A 135 10.87 -4.59 14.69
N SER A 136 10.75 -4.01 13.50
CA SER A 136 9.93 -2.83 13.23
C SER A 136 8.98 -3.14 12.09
N VAL A 137 7.68 -3.03 12.36
CA VAL A 137 6.63 -3.18 11.37
C VAL A 137 5.91 -1.85 11.23
N LYS A 138 5.92 -1.32 10.02
CA LYS A 138 5.22 -0.09 9.67
C LYS A 138 4.04 -0.39 8.76
N ASN A 139 2.95 0.32 8.97
CA ASN A 139 1.79 0.28 8.09
C ASN A 139 2.05 1.06 6.78
N ALA A 140 1.07 1.09 5.87
CA ALA A 140 1.23 1.74 4.57
C ALA A 140 1.39 3.27 4.65
N ARG A 141 1.07 3.87 5.81
CA ARG A 141 1.29 5.30 6.11
C ARG A 141 2.63 5.57 6.80
N GLY A 142 3.45 4.54 7.01
CA GLY A 142 4.75 4.64 7.68
C GLY A 142 4.68 4.76 9.20
N LEU A 143 3.50 4.57 9.79
CA LEU A 143 3.29 4.54 11.25
C LEU A 143 3.52 3.12 11.78
N GLY A 144 3.79 3.00 13.08
CA GLY A 144 3.88 1.71 13.75
C GLY A 144 2.63 0.86 13.57
N GLN A 145 2.81 -0.43 13.26
CA GLN A 145 1.70 -1.37 13.12
C GLN A 145 1.65 -2.33 14.32
N SER A 146 0.64 -2.17 15.15
CA SER A 146 0.44 -2.95 16.38
C SER A 146 -0.14 -4.33 16.12
N GLY A 147 0.18 -5.27 17.01
CA GLY A 147 -0.46 -6.59 17.04
C GLY A 147 0.02 -7.55 15.95
N VAL A 148 1.10 -7.23 15.25
CA VAL A 148 1.66 -8.08 14.19
C VAL A 148 2.40 -9.24 14.83
N THR A 149 1.92 -10.45 14.54
CA THR A 149 2.52 -11.72 14.94
C THR A 149 3.61 -12.12 13.95
N PHE A 150 4.69 -12.68 14.47
CA PHE A 150 5.80 -13.20 13.67
C PHE A 150 6.45 -14.39 14.36
N THR A 151 7.18 -15.18 13.57
CA THR A 151 8.09 -16.21 14.08
C THR A 151 9.53 -15.80 13.81
N ALA A 152 10.43 -16.14 14.72
CA ALA A 152 11.87 -16.00 14.54
C ALA A 152 12.50 -17.39 14.67
N ILE A 153 13.03 -17.91 13.57
CA ILE A 153 13.56 -19.29 13.50
C ILE A 153 15.05 -19.23 13.20
N SER A 154 15.83 -19.98 13.97
CA SER A 154 17.25 -20.24 13.72
C SER A 154 17.50 -21.74 13.54
N ALA A 155 18.74 -22.10 13.20
CA ALA A 155 19.17 -23.50 13.18
C ALA A 155 19.04 -24.20 14.55
N LEU A 156 19.02 -23.42 15.65
CA LEU A 156 18.85 -23.93 17.01
C LEU A 156 17.37 -24.08 17.42
N GLY A 157 16.42 -23.64 16.57
CA GLY A 157 14.98 -23.70 16.82
C GLY A 157 14.29 -22.33 16.76
N SER A 158 13.00 -22.32 17.09
CA SER A 158 12.18 -21.09 17.16
C SER A 158 12.36 -20.38 18.49
N VAL A 159 12.40 -19.05 18.46
CA VAL A 159 12.41 -18.23 19.67
C VAL A 159 10.98 -17.78 20.01
N THR A 160 10.70 -17.64 21.30
CA THR A 160 9.46 -17.03 21.77
C THR A 160 9.38 -15.59 21.30
N THR A 161 8.28 -15.24 20.64
CA THR A 161 8.00 -13.90 20.15
C THR A 161 6.75 -13.34 20.80
N THR A 162 6.70 -12.03 20.92
CA THR A 162 5.47 -11.30 21.26
C THR A 162 5.03 -10.49 20.04
N PRO A 163 3.73 -10.24 19.85
CA PRO A 163 3.27 -9.34 18.81
C PRO A 163 3.88 -7.93 18.96
N THR A 164 3.87 -7.15 17.88
CA THR A 164 4.33 -5.76 17.92
C THR A 164 3.47 -4.88 18.83
N ASP A 165 4.10 -3.91 19.49
CA ASP A 165 3.46 -2.88 20.29
C ASP A 165 2.80 -1.77 19.43
N ALA A 166 2.25 -0.74 20.08
CA ALA A 166 1.57 0.36 19.40
C ALA A 166 2.48 1.16 18.44
N ASP A 167 3.80 1.14 18.67
CA ASP A 167 4.81 1.79 17.83
C ASP A 167 5.29 0.86 16.71
N GLY A 168 4.72 -0.35 16.60
CA GLY A 168 5.09 -1.36 15.63
C GLY A 168 6.40 -2.05 15.95
N CYS A 169 6.87 -1.98 17.20
CA CYS A 169 8.12 -2.56 17.62
C CYS A 169 7.91 -3.93 18.29
N ALA A 170 8.83 -4.85 18.06
CA ALA A 170 8.96 -6.06 18.87
C ALA A 170 10.43 -6.41 19.08
N PHE A 171 10.73 -7.01 20.22
CA PHE A 171 12.10 -7.24 20.67
C PHE A 171 12.26 -8.69 21.10
N VAL A 172 13.24 -9.38 20.53
CA VAL A 172 13.66 -10.71 21.00
C VAL A 172 15.02 -10.52 21.66
N LEU A 173 15.01 -10.51 22.99
CA LEU A 173 16.21 -10.32 23.81
C LEU A 173 16.91 -11.67 24.03
N GLN A 174 18.22 -11.63 24.25
CA GLN A 174 19.02 -12.81 24.60
C GLN A 174 18.95 -13.96 23.58
N ALA A 175 18.86 -13.63 22.29
CA ALA A 175 18.90 -14.61 21.22
C ALA A 175 20.31 -15.21 21.09
N ALA A 176 20.44 -16.53 20.97
CA ALA A 176 21.73 -17.15 20.72
C ALA A 176 22.32 -16.64 19.38
N PRO A 177 23.64 -16.40 19.27
CA PRO A 177 24.23 -15.98 18.00
C PRO A 177 23.96 -16.99 16.87
N GLY A 178 23.62 -16.49 15.68
CA GLY A 178 23.28 -17.32 14.53
C GLY A 178 22.41 -16.60 13.49
N ASP A 179 22.06 -17.29 12.42
CA ASP A 179 21.14 -16.77 11.40
C ASP A 179 19.69 -16.97 11.83
N TYR A 180 18.91 -15.89 11.76
CA TYR A 180 17.50 -15.90 12.07
C TYR A 180 16.69 -15.50 10.84
N ALA A 181 15.66 -16.31 10.53
CA ALA A 181 14.61 -15.97 9.61
C ALA A 181 13.40 -15.45 10.40
N VAL A 182 13.08 -14.16 10.23
CA VAL A 182 11.89 -13.53 10.79
C VAL A 182 10.79 -13.55 9.74
N LYS A 183 9.70 -14.26 10.02
CA LYS A 183 8.54 -14.39 9.14
C LYS A 183 7.30 -13.79 9.80
N LEU A 184 6.66 -12.83 9.14
CA LEU A 184 5.36 -12.32 9.59
C LEU A 184 4.27 -13.35 9.27
N THR A 185 3.31 -13.53 10.18
CA THR A 185 2.29 -14.59 10.11
C THR A 185 0.86 -14.11 10.32
N THR A 186 0.65 -12.80 10.45
CA THR A 186 -0.68 -12.24 10.69
C THR A 186 -1.55 -12.35 9.45
N THR A 187 -2.67 -13.05 9.58
CA THR A 187 -3.67 -13.22 8.51
C THR A 187 -4.33 -11.89 8.14
N GLY A 188 -4.67 -11.73 6.86
CA GLY A 188 -5.38 -10.54 6.37
C GLY A 188 -4.50 -9.30 6.21
N MET A 189 -3.18 -9.49 6.31
CA MET A 189 -2.19 -8.45 6.09
C MET A 189 -1.28 -8.82 4.92
N ILE A 190 -0.68 -7.81 4.31
CA ILE A 190 0.16 -7.98 3.12
C ILE A 190 1.23 -6.91 3.08
N ASP A 191 2.43 -7.29 2.62
CA ASP A 191 3.55 -6.38 2.53
C ASP A 191 3.49 -5.51 1.27
N SER A 192 4.35 -4.50 1.20
CA SER A 192 4.46 -3.63 0.01
C SER A 192 4.85 -4.38 -1.27
N THR A 193 5.38 -5.60 -1.19
CA THR A 193 5.71 -6.43 -2.36
C THR A 193 4.59 -7.40 -2.74
N GLN A 194 3.40 -7.25 -2.14
CA GLN A 194 2.22 -8.10 -2.32
C GLN A 194 2.42 -9.54 -1.80
N VAL A 195 3.27 -9.72 -0.79
CA VAL A 195 3.53 -10.99 -0.13
C VAL A 195 2.80 -11.01 1.22
N ALA A 196 1.91 -11.99 1.39
CA ALA A 196 1.09 -12.13 2.60
C ALA A 196 1.89 -12.64 3.82
N ASN A 197 3.06 -13.24 3.64
CA ASN A 197 3.89 -13.72 4.75
C ASN A 197 5.38 -13.46 4.45
N PRO A 198 5.82 -12.18 4.44
CA PRO A 198 7.19 -11.83 4.10
C PRO A 198 8.18 -12.44 5.09
N VAL A 199 9.36 -12.78 4.60
CA VAL A 199 10.47 -13.36 5.39
C VAL A 199 11.73 -12.54 5.16
N LEU A 200 12.42 -12.19 6.23
CA LEU A 200 13.75 -11.59 6.17
C LEU A 200 14.73 -12.43 7.01
N THR A 201 15.90 -12.72 6.44
CA THR A 201 16.97 -13.44 7.13
C THR A 201 18.14 -12.52 7.42
N ARG A 202 18.63 -12.52 8.67
CA ARG A 202 19.84 -11.80 9.08
C ARG A 202 20.63 -12.59 10.11
N THR A 203 21.94 -12.38 10.12
CA THR A 203 22.86 -12.91 11.12
C THR A 203 22.82 -12.05 12.38
N VAL A 204 22.73 -12.69 13.54
CA VAL A 204 22.81 -12.07 14.87
C VAL A 204 24.13 -12.50 15.50
N ALA A 205 25.04 -11.54 15.74
CA ALA A 205 26.30 -11.81 16.41
C ALA A 205 26.21 -11.55 17.93
N ALA A 206 27.08 -12.20 18.71
CA ALA A 206 27.19 -12.00 20.14
C ALA A 206 27.48 -10.52 20.48
N GLY A 207 26.78 -9.98 21.48
CA GLY A 207 26.87 -8.59 21.91
C GLY A 207 26.25 -7.57 20.95
N THR A 208 25.63 -7.99 19.85
CA THR A 208 25.08 -7.09 18.82
C THR A 208 23.57 -7.23 18.65
N SER A 209 22.98 -6.28 17.93
CA SER A 209 21.55 -6.31 17.59
C SER A 209 21.36 -6.35 16.07
N ALA A 210 20.48 -7.24 15.60
CA ALA A 210 20.07 -7.31 14.19
C ALA A 210 18.70 -6.65 14.01
N SER A 211 18.57 -5.82 12.98
CA SER A 211 17.35 -5.06 12.70
C SER A 211 16.58 -5.65 11.53
N TYR A 212 15.27 -5.82 11.72
CA TYR A 212 14.32 -6.29 10.73
C TYR A 212 13.26 -5.20 10.56
N SER A 213 13.07 -4.72 9.34
CA SER A 213 12.07 -3.70 9.03
C SER A 213 11.14 -4.22 7.94
N PHE A 214 9.84 -4.12 8.20
CA PHE A 214 8.79 -4.53 7.29
C PHE A 214 7.82 -3.37 7.07
N GLN A 215 7.33 -3.22 5.84
CA GLN A 215 6.15 -2.43 5.54
C GLN A 215 4.99 -3.41 5.29
N TYR A 216 4.09 -3.54 6.28
CA TYR A 216 3.09 -4.59 6.36
C TYR A 216 1.81 -4.02 7.00
N ASP A 217 0.70 -4.12 6.30
CA ASP A 217 -0.56 -3.49 6.71
C ASP A 217 -1.76 -4.41 6.40
N THR A 218 -2.92 -4.10 6.96
CA THR A 218 -4.18 -4.78 6.65
C THR A 218 -4.48 -4.64 5.17
N ALA A 219 -4.61 -5.78 4.49
CA ALA A 219 -4.86 -5.81 3.07
C ALA A 219 -6.22 -5.18 2.74
N VAL A 220 -6.28 -4.52 1.59
CA VAL A 220 -7.53 -4.03 1.01
C VAL A 220 -8.05 -5.06 0.04
N ARG A 221 -9.34 -5.39 0.17
CA ARG A 221 -10.03 -6.22 -0.78
C ARG A 221 -10.58 -5.41 -1.95
N PHE A 222 -10.02 -5.62 -3.13
CA PHE A 222 -10.53 -5.08 -4.39
C PHE A 222 -11.47 -6.11 -5.03
N THR A 223 -12.75 -5.79 -5.11
CA THR A 223 -13.73 -6.56 -5.88
C THR A 223 -13.76 -6.04 -7.31
N LEU A 224 -13.52 -6.93 -8.27
CA LEU A 224 -13.40 -6.61 -9.69
C LEU A 224 -14.77 -6.74 -10.36
N ASN A 225 -15.29 -5.63 -10.87
CA ASN A 225 -16.48 -5.59 -11.72
C ASN A 225 -16.03 -5.66 -13.19
N TYR A 226 -15.89 -6.88 -13.69
CA TYR A 226 -15.41 -7.17 -15.05
C TYR A 226 -16.39 -6.74 -16.14
N ALA A 227 -15.85 -6.34 -17.30
CA ALA A 227 -16.61 -5.94 -18.47
C ALA A 227 -17.66 -4.86 -18.15
N SER A 228 -17.32 -3.95 -17.23
CA SER A 228 -18.20 -2.90 -16.72
C SER A 228 -18.79 -1.96 -17.80
N ASN A 229 -18.16 -1.93 -18.98
CA ASN A 229 -18.56 -1.16 -20.15
C ASN A 229 -19.55 -1.90 -21.08
N ILE A 230 -19.88 -3.16 -20.81
CA ILE A 230 -20.74 -3.99 -21.67
C ILE A 230 -22.10 -4.18 -21.01
N VAL A 231 -23.16 -3.76 -21.71
CA VAL A 231 -24.55 -3.95 -21.26
C VAL A 231 -25.01 -5.40 -21.43
N ALA A 232 -26.01 -5.79 -20.64
CA ALA A 232 -26.54 -7.15 -20.61
C ALA A 232 -26.95 -7.70 -22.01
N PRO A 233 -26.92 -9.03 -22.24
CA PRO A 233 -26.39 -10.07 -21.34
C PRO A 233 -24.89 -9.92 -21.07
N LEU A 234 -24.49 -10.15 -19.81
CA LEU A 234 -23.11 -10.01 -19.37
C LEU A 234 -22.22 -11.06 -20.06
N PRO A 235 -21.03 -10.66 -20.53
CA PRO A 235 -20.11 -11.57 -21.19
C PRO A 235 -19.51 -12.58 -20.20
N LYS A 236 -19.12 -13.75 -20.73
CA LYS A 236 -18.30 -14.71 -20.00
C LYS A 236 -16.86 -14.18 -19.91
N ILE A 237 -16.28 -14.33 -18.73
CA ILE A 237 -14.90 -13.95 -18.42
C ILE A 237 -14.03 -15.22 -18.42
N PRO A 238 -12.77 -15.17 -18.89
CA PRO A 238 -11.87 -16.32 -18.80
C PRO A 238 -11.67 -16.81 -17.37
N ILE A 239 -11.48 -18.11 -17.20
CA ILE A 239 -11.23 -18.73 -15.88
C ILE A 239 -9.83 -18.43 -15.33
N ASP A 240 -8.91 -18.03 -16.20
CA ASP A 240 -7.51 -17.78 -15.94
C ASP A 240 -7.08 -16.36 -16.35
N LEU A 241 -8.04 -15.43 -16.33
CA LEU A 241 -7.82 -14.02 -16.68
C LEU A 241 -6.73 -13.40 -15.79
N ASP A 242 -5.74 -12.77 -16.41
CA ASP A 242 -4.83 -11.88 -15.70
C ASP A 242 -5.47 -10.48 -15.57
N TYR A 243 -5.16 -9.78 -14.50
CA TYR A 243 -5.43 -8.36 -14.36
C TYR A 243 -4.19 -7.67 -13.82
N THR A 244 -4.05 -6.40 -14.13
CA THR A 244 -2.93 -5.58 -13.68
C THR A 244 -3.44 -4.51 -12.74
N PHE A 245 -2.79 -4.38 -11.59
CA PHE A 245 -2.86 -3.21 -10.74
C PHE A 245 -1.61 -2.37 -10.94
N ILE A 246 -1.75 -1.08 -11.21
CA ILE A 246 -0.63 -0.17 -11.41
C ILE A 246 -0.78 1.06 -10.53
N ASN A 247 0.35 1.57 -10.06
CA ASN A 247 0.47 2.88 -9.45
C ASN A 247 1.88 3.46 -9.73
N SER A 248 2.20 4.60 -9.11
CA SER A 248 3.50 5.24 -9.28
C SER A 248 4.68 4.47 -8.69
N LEU A 249 4.43 3.44 -7.87
CA LEU A 249 5.46 2.64 -7.20
C LEU A 249 5.74 1.31 -7.92
N GLY A 250 4.81 0.83 -8.74
CA GLY A 250 4.97 -0.43 -9.44
C GLY A 250 3.73 -0.87 -10.21
N ASN A 251 3.88 -2.01 -10.87
CA ASN A 251 2.78 -2.75 -11.49
C ASN A 251 2.80 -4.20 -10.99
N TRP A 252 1.61 -4.76 -10.81
CA TRP A 252 1.40 -6.11 -10.32
C TRP A 252 0.38 -6.79 -11.21
N ALA A 253 0.86 -7.65 -12.10
CA ALA A 253 0.03 -8.55 -12.89
C ALA A 253 -0.27 -9.81 -12.06
N LEU A 254 -1.55 -10.07 -11.83
CA LEU A 254 -2.04 -11.13 -10.97
C LEU A 254 -3.07 -11.96 -11.72
N LYS A 255 -3.16 -13.25 -11.40
CA LYS A 255 -4.16 -14.15 -11.97
C LYS A 255 -5.44 -14.15 -11.15
N ALA A 256 -6.58 -13.98 -11.82
CA ALA A 256 -7.88 -14.16 -11.20
C ALA A 256 -8.14 -15.65 -10.97
N THR A 257 -8.11 -16.07 -9.71
CA THR A 257 -8.80 -17.28 -9.26
C THR A 257 -10.20 -16.97 -8.73
N SER A 258 -10.50 -15.67 -8.52
CA SER A 258 -11.78 -15.17 -8.01
C SER A 258 -12.08 -13.75 -8.54
N ASN A 259 -13.24 -13.20 -8.20
CA ASN A 259 -13.63 -11.82 -8.50
C ASN A 259 -13.08 -10.79 -7.51
N HIS A 260 -12.14 -11.17 -6.63
CA HIS A 260 -11.50 -10.25 -5.72
C HIS A 260 -10.02 -10.55 -5.54
N VAL A 261 -9.29 -9.53 -5.10
CA VAL A 261 -7.88 -9.62 -4.75
C VAL A 261 -7.60 -8.77 -3.53
N ASP A 262 -6.73 -9.27 -2.66
CA ASP A 262 -6.29 -8.56 -1.46
C ASP A 262 -4.90 -7.94 -1.76
N LEU A 263 -4.77 -6.61 -1.66
CA LEU A 263 -3.54 -5.86 -1.99
C LEU A 263 -3.11 -4.92 -0.87
N HIS A 264 -1.83 -4.54 -0.87
CA HIS A 264 -1.28 -3.57 0.06
C HIS A 264 -1.95 -2.19 -0.11
N PRO A 265 -2.40 -1.51 0.96
CA PRO A 265 -3.11 -0.23 0.85
C PRO A 265 -2.18 0.96 0.58
N TYR A 266 -1.66 1.09 -0.64
CA TYR A 266 -0.88 2.28 -1.00
C TYR A 266 -1.73 3.54 -0.98
N THR A 267 -1.19 4.61 -0.38
CA THR A 267 -1.85 5.93 -0.30
C THR A 267 -2.04 6.58 -1.67
N VAL A 268 -1.18 6.27 -2.64
CA VAL A 268 -1.33 6.69 -4.05
C VAL A 268 -2.47 5.95 -4.77
N GLY A 269 -3.01 4.89 -4.16
CA GLY A 269 -4.04 4.04 -4.74
C GLY A 269 -3.54 3.15 -5.87
N TYR A 270 -4.50 2.58 -6.59
CA TYR A 270 -4.25 1.79 -7.79
C TYR A 270 -5.22 2.15 -8.91
N GLN A 271 -4.73 2.02 -10.13
CA GLN A 271 -5.58 1.85 -11.31
C GLN A 271 -5.54 0.36 -11.70
N THR A 272 -6.65 -0.13 -12.23
CA THR A 272 -6.76 -1.53 -12.65
C THR A 272 -7.29 -1.64 -14.07
N PHE A 273 -6.82 -2.65 -14.78
CA PHE A 273 -7.30 -3.05 -16.09
C PHE A 273 -7.06 -4.55 -16.29
N ALA A 274 -7.83 -5.15 -17.19
CA ALA A 274 -7.69 -6.56 -17.52
C ALA A 274 -6.44 -6.80 -18.37
N GLY A 275 -5.86 -7.98 -18.26
CA GLY A 275 -4.70 -8.44 -19.03
C GLY A 275 -3.38 -8.36 -18.27
N LYS A 276 -2.40 -9.05 -18.83
CA LYS A 276 -1.04 -9.13 -18.31
C LYS A 276 -0.19 -8.01 -18.88
N PHE A 277 -0.13 -6.90 -18.15
CA PHE A 277 0.69 -5.76 -18.55
C PHE A 277 2.18 -6.04 -18.41
N ALA A 278 2.94 -5.64 -19.41
CA ALA A 278 4.38 -5.49 -19.30
C ALA A 278 4.82 -4.25 -20.09
N ALA A 279 5.32 -3.22 -19.43
CA ALA A 279 5.61 -1.92 -20.04
C ALA A 279 6.44 -1.99 -21.34
N THR A 280 7.40 -2.92 -21.43
CA THR A 280 8.27 -3.10 -22.59
C THR A 280 7.95 -4.34 -23.43
N GLY A 281 7.08 -5.22 -22.94
CA GLY A 281 6.80 -6.53 -23.55
C GLY A 281 5.39 -6.66 -24.09
N CYS A 282 4.40 -6.17 -23.35
CA CYS A 282 2.99 -6.18 -23.74
C CYS A 282 2.24 -5.01 -23.06
N PRO A 283 2.44 -3.77 -23.57
CA PRO A 283 1.67 -2.61 -23.14
C PRO A 283 0.21 -2.59 -23.63
N SER A 284 -0.17 -3.43 -24.60
CA SER A 284 -1.51 -3.39 -25.22
C SER A 284 -2.72 -3.47 -24.27
N PRO A 285 -2.67 -4.18 -23.12
CA PRO A 285 -3.82 -4.23 -22.21
C PRO A 285 -4.10 -2.90 -21.50
N ASP A 286 -3.12 -1.99 -21.44
CA ASP A 286 -3.24 -0.70 -20.78
C ASP A 286 -3.90 0.32 -21.70
N PRO A 287 -5.10 0.85 -21.38
CA PRO A 287 -5.78 1.84 -22.18
C PRO A 287 -4.92 3.08 -22.49
N GLU A 288 -4.13 3.55 -21.53
CA GLU A 288 -3.32 4.78 -21.67
C GLU A 288 -2.04 4.56 -22.50
N ALA A 289 -1.68 3.31 -22.81
CA ALA A 289 -0.53 3.04 -23.67
C ALA A 289 -0.84 3.25 -25.16
N TRP A 290 -2.12 3.31 -25.54
CA TRP A 290 -2.56 3.49 -26.92
C TRP A 290 -2.41 4.96 -27.35
N ALA A 291 -1.77 5.19 -28.50
CA ALA A 291 -1.70 6.54 -29.05
C ALA A 291 -3.11 7.02 -29.47
N PRO A 292 -3.38 8.34 -29.56
CA PRO A 292 -4.69 8.85 -29.98
C PRO A 292 -5.14 8.28 -31.33
N ASP A 293 -6.43 7.93 -31.45
CA ASP A 293 -7.02 7.49 -32.72
C ASP A 293 -7.25 8.69 -33.63
N THR A 294 -6.37 8.87 -34.61
CA THR A 294 -6.41 9.97 -35.58
C THR A 294 -7.31 9.68 -36.79
N ARG A 295 -7.96 8.51 -36.86
CA ARG A 295 -8.92 8.18 -37.94
C ARG A 295 -10.27 8.89 -37.77
N VAL A 296 -10.52 9.42 -36.58
CA VAL A 296 -11.76 10.13 -36.21
C VAL A 296 -11.44 11.56 -35.73
N THR A 297 -12.41 12.46 -35.86
CA THR A 297 -12.26 13.87 -35.45
C THR A 297 -13.42 14.28 -34.52
N PRO A 298 -13.14 14.71 -33.27
CA PRO A 298 -11.83 14.79 -32.63
C PRO A 298 -11.19 13.41 -32.40
N ALA A 299 -9.86 13.37 -32.28
CA ALA A 299 -9.14 12.13 -32.02
C ALA A 299 -9.59 11.52 -30.68
N LEU A 300 -9.83 10.21 -30.66
CA LEU A 300 -10.24 9.49 -29.45
C LEU A 300 -9.02 9.07 -28.63
N VAL A 301 -9.13 9.17 -27.31
CA VAL A 301 -8.06 8.82 -26.37
C VAL A 301 -8.67 7.95 -25.28
N ALA A 302 -8.03 6.83 -25.02
CA ALA A 302 -8.41 5.92 -23.96
C ALA A 302 -7.80 6.37 -22.64
N VAL A 303 -8.55 6.20 -21.56
CA VAL A 303 -8.12 6.53 -20.20
C VAL A 303 -8.28 5.32 -19.30
N ARG A 304 -7.39 5.16 -18.33
CA ARG A 304 -7.55 4.13 -17.32
C ARG A 304 -8.75 4.45 -16.43
N GLY A 305 -9.21 3.43 -15.71
CA GLY A 305 -10.21 3.61 -14.65
C GLY A 305 -9.74 4.58 -13.57
N ALA A 306 -10.70 5.08 -12.79
CA ALA A 306 -10.43 5.94 -11.65
C ALA A 306 -9.48 5.28 -10.64
N ILE A 307 -8.62 6.09 -10.01
CA ILE A 307 -7.72 5.62 -8.96
C ILE A 307 -8.54 5.22 -7.73
N ALA A 308 -8.32 4.00 -7.24
CA ALA A 308 -8.89 3.51 -6.00
C ALA A 308 -7.83 3.49 -4.89
N ALA A 309 -7.99 4.35 -3.89
CA ALA A 309 -7.10 4.47 -2.73
C ALA A 309 -7.86 4.29 -1.40
N PRO A 310 -8.50 3.13 -1.16
CA PRO A 310 -9.23 2.90 0.08
C PRO A 310 -8.30 2.82 1.29
N ALA A 311 -8.86 3.09 2.47
CA ALA A 311 -8.16 2.89 3.72
C ALA A 311 -7.89 1.38 3.98
N PRO A 312 -6.85 1.03 4.76
CA PRO A 312 -6.56 -0.36 5.11
C PRO A 312 -7.79 -1.11 5.64
N GLY A 313 -8.01 -2.34 5.17
CA GLY A 313 -9.15 -3.19 5.56
C GLY A 313 -10.52 -2.79 5.01
N VAL A 314 -10.64 -1.66 4.30
CA VAL A 314 -11.90 -1.23 3.70
C VAL A 314 -12.03 -1.84 2.29
N PRO A 315 -13.04 -2.70 2.03
CA PRO A 315 -13.24 -3.25 0.70
C PRO A 315 -13.68 -2.17 -0.29
N VAL A 316 -13.27 -2.31 -1.55
CA VAL A 316 -13.66 -1.40 -2.63
C VAL A 316 -14.01 -2.19 -3.90
N THR A 317 -15.00 -1.74 -4.65
CA THR A 317 -15.30 -2.27 -5.97
C THR A 317 -14.67 -1.38 -7.03
N VAL A 318 -13.97 -1.99 -7.99
CA VAL A 318 -13.33 -1.31 -9.11
C VAL A 318 -13.89 -1.84 -10.42
N ASN A 319 -14.18 -0.91 -11.33
CA ASN A 319 -14.70 -1.21 -12.66
C ASN A 319 -13.54 -1.52 -13.61
N VAL A 320 -13.58 -2.70 -14.23
CA VAL A 320 -12.56 -3.15 -15.18
C VAL A 320 -13.20 -3.18 -16.57
N PRO A 321 -12.99 -2.15 -17.41
CA PRO A 321 -13.47 -2.17 -18.78
C PRO A 321 -12.71 -3.23 -19.58
N MET A 322 -13.40 -3.89 -20.50
CA MET A 322 -12.85 -4.97 -21.34
C MET A 322 -13.43 -4.86 -22.76
N GLY A 323 -12.74 -5.45 -23.73
CA GLY A 323 -13.30 -5.62 -25.06
C GLY A 323 -14.32 -6.76 -25.08
N GLY A 324 -15.34 -6.63 -25.91
CA GLY A 324 -16.44 -7.60 -26.02
C GLY A 324 -16.50 -8.22 -27.41
N VAL A 325 -16.71 -9.53 -27.47
CA VAL A 325 -16.89 -10.28 -28.71
C VAL A 325 -18.08 -11.23 -28.56
N THR A 326 -18.93 -11.29 -29.58
CA THR A 326 -19.96 -12.33 -29.70
C THR A 326 -19.44 -13.45 -30.60
N VAL A 327 -19.43 -14.66 -30.05
CA VAL A 327 -19.03 -15.89 -30.74
C VAL A 327 -20.28 -16.71 -31.08
N THR A 328 -20.47 -17.04 -32.35
CA THR A 328 -21.62 -17.84 -32.79
C THR A 328 -21.39 -19.34 -32.58
N SER A 329 -22.47 -20.11 -32.64
CA SER A 329 -22.47 -21.56 -32.41
C SER A 329 -21.50 -22.36 -33.28
N GLY A 330 -21.07 -23.52 -32.78
CA GLY A 330 -20.21 -24.45 -33.52
C GLY A 330 -20.17 -25.84 -32.90
N THR A 331 -19.43 -26.75 -33.54
CA THR A 331 -19.31 -28.16 -33.14
C THR A 331 -18.27 -28.40 -32.03
N ALA A 332 -17.29 -27.49 -31.90
CA ALA A 332 -16.29 -27.49 -30.85
C ALA A 332 -16.75 -26.56 -29.70
N GLY A 333 -17.03 -27.15 -28.53
CA GLY A 333 -17.61 -26.45 -27.38
C GLY A 333 -16.63 -25.60 -26.57
N TRP A 334 -15.33 -25.92 -26.63
CA TRP A 334 -14.31 -25.22 -25.84
C TRP A 334 -13.75 -24.03 -26.59
N LEU A 335 -13.53 -22.91 -25.88
CA LEU A 335 -12.97 -21.68 -26.45
C LEU A 335 -11.69 -21.25 -25.70
N THR A 336 -10.67 -20.93 -26.48
CA THR A 336 -9.40 -20.37 -26.03
C THR A 336 -9.08 -19.12 -26.84
N ALA A 337 -8.63 -18.05 -26.18
CA ALA A 337 -8.14 -16.84 -26.82
C ALA A 337 -6.62 -16.75 -26.64
N VAL A 338 -5.90 -16.34 -27.68
CA VAL A 338 -4.45 -16.12 -27.63
C VAL A 338 -4.15 -14.71 -28.13
N SER A 339 -3.35 -13.96 -27.38
CA SER A 339 -2.90 -12.62 -27.77
C SER A 339 -1.98 -12.71 -28.99
N ASP A 340 -2.14 -11.78 -29.94
CA ASP A 340 -1.34 -11.70 -31.16
C ASP A 340 -0.41 -10.47 -31.12
N PRO A 341 0.84 -10.59 -31.60
CA PRO A 341 1.79 -9.46 -31.61
C PRO A 341 1.55 -8.44 -32.72
N ALA A 342 0.69 -8.75 -33.70
CA ALA A 342 0.34 -7.83 -34.76
C ALA A 342 -0.32 -6.55 -34.19
N THR A 343 -0.08 -5.42 -34.85
CA THR A 343 -0.64 -4.11 -34.50
C THR A 343 -1.37 -3.52 -35.70
N PRO A 344 -2.48 -4.12 -36.14
CA PRO A 344 -3.16 -3.71 -37.37
C PRO A 344 -3.89 -2.37 -37.21
N VAL A 345 -4.07 -1.86 -35.99
CA VAL A 345 -4.70 -0.57 -35.72
C VAL A 345 -3.64 0.52 -35.45
N PRO A 346 -3.72 1.70 -36.10
CA PRO A 346 -2.81 2.81 -35.81
C PRO A 346 -2.85 3.23 -34.33
N GLY A 347 -1.66 3.34 -33.74
CA GLY A 347 -1.49 3.68 -32.32
C GLY A 347 -1.64 2.52 -31.35
N GLU A 348 -1.88 1.30 -31.83
CA GLU A 348 -1.90 0.09 -31.02
C GLU A 348 -0.47 -0.24 -30.51
N PRO A 349 -0.28 -0.48 -29.20
CA PRO A 349 0.99 -0.93 -28.66
C PRO A 349 1.28 -2.39 -29.04
N SER A 350 2.53 -2.74 -29.36
CA SER A 350 2.90 -4.13 -29.64
C SER A 350 2.83 -5.01 -28.39
N CYS A 351 2.29 -6.22 -28.51
CA CYS A 351 2.38 -7.25 -27.48
C CYS A 351 3.30 -8.38 -27.95
N LEU A 352 4.59 -8.30 -27.61
CA LEU A 352 5.58 -9.29 -28.01
C LEU A 352 5.18 -10.68 -27.51
N THR A 353 5.31 -11.68 -28.36
CA THR A 353 5.09 -13.07 -27.99
C THR A 353 6.32 -13.63 -27.28
N SER A 354 6.18 -13.91 -25.99
CA SER A 354 7.16 -14.65 -25.19
C SER A 354 6.45 -15.50 -24.14
N ALA A 355 7.15 -16.49 -23.58
CA ALA A 355 6.62 -17.30 -22.48
C ALA A 355 6.11 -16.48 -21.28
N THR A 356 6.58 -15.24 -21.12
CA THR A 356 6.19 -14.35 -20.01
C THR A 356 5.17 -13.28 -20.40
N THR A 357 4.89 -13.07 -21.70
CA THR A 357 4.06 -11.95 -22.20
C THR A 357 2.88 -12.40 -23.04
N THR A 358 2.95 -13.56 -23.67
CA THR A 358 1.81 -14.16 -24.37
C THR A 358 0.69 -14.47 -23.37
N MET A 359 -0.49 -13.90 -23.63
CA MET A 359 -1.70 -14.19 -22.88
C MET A 359 -2.49 -15.28 -23.59
N THR A 360 -2.73 -16.37 -22.89
CA THR A 360 -3.61 -17.46 -23.34
C THR A 360 -4.71 -17.61 -22.31
N TYR A 361 -5.95 -17.40 -22.74
CA TYR A 361 -7.11 -17.39 -21.87
C TYR A 361 -8.12 -18.46 -22.27
N ASN A 362 -8.58 -19.22 -21.28
CA ASN A 362 -9.51 -20.30 -21.46
C ASN A 362 -10.89 -19.89 -20.93
N PHE A 363 -11.93 -20.19 -21.70
CA PHE A 363 -13.31 -19.93 -21.27
C PHE A 363 -14.05 -21.21 -20.85
N GLY A 364 -13.45 -22.37 -21.11
CA GLY A 364 -14.13 -23.66 -20.91
C GLY A 364 -15.11 -23.99 -22.03
N ASN A 365 -16.03 -24.91 -21.74
CA ASN A 365 -17.08 -25.33 -22.67
C ASN A 365 -18.23 -24.31 -22.69
N ILE A 366 -18.08 -23.25 -23.49
CA ILE A 366 -19.03 -22.12 -23.56
C ILE A 366 -19.59 -21.87 -24.97
N VAL A 367 -19.00 -22.47 -26.00
CA VAL A 367 -19.46 -22.30 -27.38
C VAL A 367 -20.72 -23.13 -27.54
N PRO A 368 -21.89 -22.51 -27.79
CA PRO A 368 -23.13 -23.27 -27.82
C PRO A 368 -23.26 -24.03 -29.14
N SER A 369 -24.07 -25.09 -29.14
CA SER A 369 -24.44 -25.82 -30.36
C SER A 369 -25.42 -25.04 -31.25
N SER A 370 -26.11 -24.02 -30.70
CA SER A 370 -26.98 -23.09 -31.41
C SER A 370 -26.96 -21.70 -30.74
N GLY A 371 -27.17 -20.62 -31.51
CA GLY A 371 -27.16 -19.25 -31.00
C GLY A 371 -25.76 -18.64 -30.89
N ALA A 372 -25.56 -17.77 -29.89
CA ALA A 372 -24.29 -17.07 -29.68
C ALA A 372 -23.99 -16.84 -28.20
N VAL A 373 -22.70 -16.72 -27.88
CA VAL A 373 -22.19 -16.40 -26.54
C VAL A 373 -21.38 -15.11 -26.60
N ARG A 374 -21.53 -14.25 -25.59
CA ARG A 374 -20.68 -13.07 -25.43
C ARG A 374 -19.50 -13.42 -24.54
N ILE A 375 -18.31 -13.02 -24.95
CA ILE A 375 -17.07 -13.13 -24.19
C ILE A 375 -16.44 -11.76 -24.03
N SER A 376 -15.61 -11.63 -23.00
CA SER A 376 -14.76 -10.46 -22.83
C SER A 376 -13.30 -10.82 -22.69
N LEU A 377 -12.47 -9.99 -23.29
CA LEU A 377 -11.02 -10.11 -23.29
C LEU A 377 -10.39 -8.75 -22.96
N PRO A 378 -9.15 -8.73 -22.45
CA PRO A 378 -8.38 -7.49 -22.36
C PRO A 378 -8.25 -6.79 -23.71
N PHE A 379 -7.93 -5.50 -23.68
CA PHE A 379 -7.64 -4.75 -24.90
C PHE A 379 -6.36 -5.26 -25.58
N GLY A 380 -6.32 -5.13 -26.91
CA GLY A 380 -5.24 -5.62 -27.76
C GLY A 380 -5.70 -6.51 -28.91
N SER A 381 -4.73 -7.09 -29.59
CA SER A 381 -4.92 -8.02 -30.71
C SER A 381 -5.07 -9.47 -30.25
N TRP A 382 -6.04 -10.18 -30.82
CA TRP A 382 -6.42 -11.53 -30.40
C TRP A 382 -6.75 -12.45 -31.57
N ARG A 383 -6.56 -13.74 -31.34
CA ARG A 383 -7.14 -14.84 -32.14
C ARG A 383 -7.92 -15.78 -31.23
N LEU A 384 -9.05 -16.26 -31.74
CA LEU A 384 -9.87 -17.27 -31.06
C LEU A 384 -9.63 -18.65 -31.65
N PHE A 385 -9.58 -19.64 -30.77
CA PHE A 385 -9.43 -21.04 -31.09
C PHE A 385 -10.51 -21.85 -30.39
N THR A 386 -10.91 -22.94 -31.03
CA THR A 386 -11.88 -23.89 -30.47
C THR A 386 -11.29 -25.29 -30.41
N SER A 387 -11.75 -26.08 -29.44
CA SER A 387 -11.40 -27.50 -29.31
C SER A 387 -12.61 -28.34 -28.88
N THR A 388 -12.55 -29.65 -29.11
CA THR A 388 -13.59 -30.60 -28.71
C THR A 388 -13.47 -31.05 -27.25
N SER A 389 -12.30 -30.87 -26.64
CA SER A 389 -12.01 -31.22 -25.25
C SER A 389 -11.12 -30.17 -24.57
N SER A 390 -11.09 -30.20 -23.24
CA SER A 390 -10.13 -29.44 -22.45
C SER A 390 -8.70 -29.85 -22.83
N GLY A 391 -7.92 -28.93 -23.40
CA GLY A 391 -6.55 -29.19 -23.87
C GLY A 391 -6.44 -29.96 -25.19
N GLY A 392 -7.54 -30.12 -25.94
CA GLY A 392 -7.52 -30.71 -27.28
C GLY A 392 -6.81 -29.82 -28.31
N ALA A 393 -6.62 -30.36 -29.53
CA ALA A 393 -6.01 -29.61 -30.63
C ALA A 393 -6.80 -28.33 -30.93
N LEU A 394 -6.10 -27.20 -30.93
CA LEU A 394 -6.67 -25.88 -31.17
C LEU A 394 -6.95 -25.69 -32.66
N THR A 395 -8.21 -25.47 -33.01
CA THR A 395 -8.63 -25.10 -34.37
C THR A 395 -9.04 -23.64 -34.38
N GLN A 396 -8.43 -22.84 -35.24
CA GLN A 396 -8.74 -21.41 -35.32
C GLN A 396 -10.22 -21.18 -35.64
N LEU A 397 -10.84 -20.23 -34.92
CA LEU A 397 -12.21 -19.83 -35.15
C LEU A 397 -12.29 -19.02 -36.47
N PRO A 398 -13.17 -19.39 -37.42
CA PRO A 398 -13.38 -18.61 -38.64
C PRO A 398 -13.90 -17.20 -38.35
N GLN A 399 -13.49 -16.22 -39.17
CA GLN A 399 -13.88 -14.81 -39.03
C GLN A 399 -15.40 -14.58 -38.98
N THR A 400 -16.18 -15.39 -39.71
CA THR A 400 -17.64 -15.30 -39.77
C THR A 400 -18.33 -15.66 -38.45
N ARG A 401 -17.60 -16.24 -37.50
CA ARG A 401 -18.12 -16.69 -36.21
C ARG A 401 -17.81 -15.75 -35.05
N ALA A 402 -17.12 -14.64 -35.30
CA ALA A 402 -16.81 -13.64 -34.28
C ALA A 402 -17.26 -12.25 -34.74
N THR A 403 -17.97 -11.54 -33.87
CA THR A 403 -18.44 -10.17 -34.11
C THR A 403 -18.10 -9.30 -32.91
N LEU A 404 -17.51 -8.13 -33.15
CA LEU A 404 -17.15 -7.22 -32.08
C LEU A 404 -18.40 -6.57 -31.46
N LEU A 405 -18.40 -6.45 -30.13
CA LEU A 405 -19.39 -5.69 -29.37
C LEU A 405 -18.87 -4.30 -28.97
N THR A 406 -17.55 -4.16 -28.85
CA THR A 406 -16.86 -2.91 -28.50
C THR A 406 -16.07 -2.39 -29.70
N HIS A 407 -15.52 -1.17 -29.58
CA HIS A 407 -14.65 -0.59 -30.60
C HIS A 407 -13.45 -1.50 -30.91
N GLY A 408 -13.01 -1.48 -32.17
CA GLY A 408 -11.94 -2.37 -32.63
C GLY A 408 -11.93 -2.63 -34.13
N LEU A 409 -11.08 -3.57 -34.54
CA LEU A 409 -10.99 -4.07 -35.90
C LEU A 409 -11.62 -5.46 -35.97
N ALA A 410 -12.63 -5.62 -36.84
CA ALA A 410 -13.31 -6.90 -37.02
C ALA A 410 -12.36 -8.02 -37.49
N PRO A 411 -12.66 -9.30 -37.19
CA PRO A 411 -11.81 -10.41 -37.58
C PRO A 411 -11.50 -10.45 -39.08
N ASP A 412 -10.23 -10.59 -39.42
CA ASP A 412 -9.76 -10.77 -40.80
C ASP A 412 -9.77 -12.24 -41.26
N ALA A 413 -9.34 -12.53 -42.49
CA ALA A 413 -9.27 -13.90 -43.00
C ALA A 413 -8.35 -14.82 -42.19
N THR A 414 -7.42 -14.26 -41.41
CA THR A 414 -6.53 -14.98 -40.49
C THR A 414 -7.12 -15.10 -39.08
N GLY A 415 -8.35 -14.65 -38.87
CA GLY A 415 -9.04 -14.68 -37.58
C GLY A 415 -8.49 -13.68 -36.56
N LEU A 416 -7.63 -12.75 -36.99
CA LEU A 416 -7.07 -11.69 -36.16
C LEU A 416 -8.09 -10.57 -36.04
N PHE A 417 -8.37 -10.14 -34.81
CA PHE A 417 -9.20 -8.97 -34.51
C PHE A 417 -8.57 -8.15 -33.39
N VAL A 418 -8.98 -6.89 -33.28
CA VAL A 418 -8.48 -5.96 -32.27
C VAL A 418 -9.60 -5.47 -31.39
N LEU A 419 -9.35 -5.41 -30.08
CA LEU A 419 -10.20 -4.76 -29.10
C LEU A 419 -9.55 -3.45 -28.68
N ASP A 420 -10.12 -2.34 -29.16
CA ASP A 420 -9.59 -0.98 -29.01
C ASP A 420 -10.23 -0.32 -27.77
N PRO A 421 -9.44 0.25 -26.84
CA PRO A 421 -9.95 0.91 -25.65
C PRO A 421 -10.45 2.35 -25.88
N ARG A 422 -10.22 2.93 -27.07
CA ARG A 422 -10.48 4.35 -27.38
C ARG A 422 -11.93 4.64 -27.78
#